data_AF-A0A3E0KB71-F1
#
_entry.id   AF-A0A3E0KB71-F1
#
_cell.length_a   1.000
_cell.length_b   1.000
_cell.length_c   1.000
_cell.angle_alpha   90.00
_cell.angle_beta   90.00
_cell.angle_gamma   90.00
#
_symmetry.space_group_name_H-M   'P 1'
#
loop_
_entity.id
_entity.type
_entity.pdbx_description
1 polymer ?
#
loop_
_entity_poly.entity_id
_entity_poly.type
_entity_poly.pdbx_seq_one_letter_code
_entity_poly.pdbx_strand_id
1 'polypeptide(L)' 'VIESAALATMDALTSVPLAIGALGLARGEIRRTGVFPPEAEGGPDPEAFLAELAERGVQVMHTVENP' A
#
# COMPACT_ATOMS: atom_id res chain seq x y z
N VAL A 1 4.57 -22.12 -6.05
CA VAL A 1 4.02 -20.83 -6.55
C VAL A 1 3.93 -19.87 -5.38
N ILE A 2 4.13 -18.57 -5.57
CA ILE A 2 3.93 -17.57 -4.50
C ILE A 2 2.55 -16.97 -4.69
N GLU A 3 1.61 -17.31 -3.83
CA GLU A 3 0.30 -16.66 -3.76
C GLU A 3 0.39 -15.49 -2.78
N SER A 4 -0.26 -14.37 -3.10
CA SER A 4 -0.28 -13.20 -2.23
C SER A 4 -1.72 -12.74 -2.00
N ALA A 5 -2.07 -12.48 -0.74
CA ALA A 5 -3.41 -12.06 -0.35
C ALA A 5 -3.35 -10.84 0.58
N ALA A 6 -4.26 -9.89 0.38
CA ALA A 6 -4.50 -8.79 1.30
C ALA A 6 -5.69 -9.11 2.20
N LEU A 7 -5.50 -9.02 3.52
CA LEU A 7 -6.51 -9.36 4.53
C LEU A 7 -6.95 -8.11 5.27
N ALA A 8 -8.16 -7.65 4.97
CA ALA A 8 -8.94 -6.69 5.74
C ALA A 8 -10.40 -6.70 5.24
N THR A 9 -11.27 -5.93 5.88
CA THR A 9 -12.60 -5.65 5.35
C THR A 9 -12.51 -4.82 4.06
N MET A 10 -13.51 -4.93 3.17
CA MET A 10 -13.48 -4.25 1.87
C MET A 10 -13.36 -2.72 1.96
N ASP A 11 -13.94 -2.13 2.99
CA ASP A 11 -13.81 -0.70 3.28
C ASP A 11 -12.40 -0.35 3.73
N ALA A 12 -11.76 -1.15 4.57
CA ALA A 12 -10.38 -0.95 5.00
C ALA A 12 -9.37 -1.15 3.85
N LEU A 13 -9.59 -2.15 2.98
CA LEU A 13 -8.76 -2.41 1.81
C LEU A 13 -8.71 -1.24 0.82
N THR A 14 -9.68 -0.33 0.87
CA THR A 14 -9.77 0.81 -0.06
C THR A 14 -9.53 2.15 0.63
N SER A 15 -10.10 2.36 1.82
CA SER A 15 -10.00 3.62 2.57
C SER A 15 -8.61 3.83 3.19
N VAL A 16 -7.98 2.77 3.71
CA VAL A 16 -6.69 2.90 4.41
C VAL A 16 -5.56 3.25 3.43
N PRO A 17 -5.38 2.55 2.29
CA PRO A 17 -4.38 2.95 1.30
C PRO A 17 -4.58 4.38 0.79
N LEU A 18 -5.84 4.79 0.56
CA LEU A 18 -6.17 6.14 0.12
C LEU A 18 -5.75 7.18 1.17
N ALA A 19 -6.06 6.93 2.45
CA ALA A 19 -5.74 7.86 3.53
C ALA A 19 -4.22 8.02 3.71
N ILE A 20 -3.44 6.94 3.60
CA ILE A 20 -1.98 6.99 3.66
C ILE A 20 -1.42 7.80 2.48
N GLY A 21 -1.89 7.55 1.26
CA GLY A 21 -1.48 8.31 0.09
C GLY A 21 -1.81 9.81 0.20
N ALA A 22 -3.02 10.14 0.67
CA ALA A 22 -3.44 11.52 0.91
C ALA A 22 -2.58 12.22 1.97
N LEU A 23 -2.19 11.50 3.04
CA LEU A 23 -1.28 12.00 4.05
C LEU A 23 0.13 12.25 3.49
N GLY A 24 0.64 11.34 2.67
CA GLY A 24 1.93 11.49 1.99
C GLY A 24 1.95 12.71 1.06
N LEU A 25 0.84 12.99 0.36
CA LEU A 25 0.67 14.24 -0.40
C LEU A 25 0.70 15.46 0.52
N ALA A 26 -0.06 15.44 1.62
CA ALA A 26 -0.14 16.57 2.56
C ALA A 26 1.19 16.87 3.27
N ARG A 27 1.99 15.84 3.55
CA ARG A 27 3.35 15.97 4.12
C ARG A 27 4.40 16.35 3.09
N GLY A 28 4.04 16.37 1.80
CA GLY A 28 4.96 16.60 0.71
C GLY A 28 5.98 15.48 0.54
N GLU A 29 5.65 14.25 0.92
CA GLU A 29 6.43 13.04 0.65
C GLU A 29 6.22 12.61 -0.81
N ILE A 30 4.99 12.73 -1.31
CA ILE A 30 4.63 12.56 -2.72
C ILE A 30 4.50 13.95 -3.34
N ARG A 31 5.36 14.27 -4.31
CA ARG A 31 5.42 15.62 -4.92
C ARG A 31 5.14 15.63 -6.41
N ARG A 32 5.22 14.47 -7.07
CA ARG A 32 5.03 14.36 -8.52
C ARG A 32 3.57 14.68 -8.88
N THR A 33 3.37 15.65 -9.76
CA THR A 33 2.03 16.05 -10.22
C THR A 33 1.62 15.29 -11.47
N GLY A 34 0.39 14.80 -11.52
CA GLY A 34 -0.17 14.10 -12.68
C GLY A 34 -1.09 12.96 -12.24
N VAL A 35 -1.39 12.04 -13.15
CA VAL A 35 -2.18 10.83 -12.87
C VAL A 35 -1.25 9.64 -12.94
N PHE A 36 -0.86 9.12 -11.77
CA PHE A 36 0.09 8.03 -11.68
C PHE A 36 -0.42 6.94 -10.74
N PRO A 37 -0.10 5.67 -11.05
CA PRO A 37 -0.30 4.59 -10.11
C PRO A 37 0.77 4.67 -8.99
N PRO A 38 0.55 4.02 -7.83
CA PRO A 38 1.44 4.10 -6.68
C PRO A 38 2.86 3.58 -6.94
N GLU A 39 3.05 2.62 -7.85
CA GLU A 39 4.35 2.07 -8.24
C GLU A 39 5.19 2.98 -9.16
N ALA A 40 4.63 4.11 -9.60
CA ALA A 40 5.35 5.04 -10.45
C ALA A 40 6.51 5.72 -9.71
N GLU A 41 7.54 6.12 -10.45
CA GLU A 41 8.64 6.92 -9.92
C GLU A 41 8.12 8.18 -9.20
N GLY A 42 8.61 8.42 -7.99
CA GLY A 42 8.16 9.51 -7.13
C GLY A 42 6.85 9.25 -6.38
N GLY A 43 6.32 8.02 -6.46
CA GLY A 43 5.27 7.50 -5.60
C GLY A 43 5.79 7.06 -4.21
N PRO A 44 4.91 6.48 -3.37
CA PRO A 44 5.30 5.97 -2.06
C PRO A 44 6.33 4.84 -2.16
N ASP A 45 7.21 4.76 -1.16
CA ASP A 45 8.10 3.61 -0.99
C ASP A 45 7.26 2.34 -0.70
N PRO A 46 7.39 1.25 -1.47
CA PRO A 46 6.53 0.08 -1.32
C PRO A 46 6.62 -0.58 0.06
N GLU A 47 7.83 -0.71 0.62
CA GLU A 47 8.03 -1.39 1.90
C GLU A 47 7.46 -0.55 3.06
N ALA A 48 7.75 0.76 3.07
CA ALA A 48 7.20 1.66 4.07
C ALA A 48 5.68 1.76 3.98
N PHE A 49 5.12 1.78 2.77
CA PHE A 49 3.67 1.82 2.57
C PHE A 49 2.99 0.54 3.08
N LEU A 50 3.56 -0.63 2.80
CA LEU A 50 3.06 -1.91 3.31
C LEU A 50 3.19 -2.02 4.84
N ALA A 51 4.25 -1.47 5.43
CA ALA A 51 4.40 -1.39 6.88
C ALA A 51 3.31 -0.51 7.52
N GLU A 52 3.03 0.66 6.95
CA GLU A 52 1.97 1.56 7.44
C GLU A 52 0.57 0.94 7.29
N LEU A 53 0.35 0.13 6.25
CA LEU A 53 -0.87 -0.66 6.09
C LEU A 53 -1.01 -1.70 7.21
N ALA A 54 0.07 -2.42 7.53
CA ALA A 54 0.10 -3.43 8.57
C ALA A 54 -0.21 -2.84 9.96
N GLU A 55 0.34 -1.66 10.27
CA GLU A 55 0.05 -0.92 11.51
C GLU A 55 -1.44 -0.54 11.66
N ARG A 56 -2.16 -0.43 10.55
CA ARG A 56 -3.59 -0.08 10.51
C ARG A 56 -4.50 -1.30 10.29
N GLY A 57 -3.95 -2.51 10.41
CA GLY A 57 -4.70 -3.76 10.34
C GLY A 57 -4.95 -4.27 8.91
N VAL A 58 -4.28 -3.72 7.90
CA VAL A 58 -4.29 -4.25 6.53
C VAL A 58 -3.04 -5.08 6.30
N GLN A 59 -3.18 -6.41 6.30
CA GLN A 59 -2.05 -7.35 6.23
C GLN A 59 -1.87 -7.88 4.82
N VAL A 60 -0.62 -8.00 4.36
CA VAL A 60 -0.27 -8.73 3.13
C VAL A 60 0.40 -10.04 3.53
N MET A 61 -0.17 -11.15 3.07
CA MET A 61 0.37 -12.49 3.31
C MET A 61 0.93 -13.06 2.02
N HIS A 62 2.06 -13.76 2.15
CA HIS A 62 2.66 -14.54 1.07
C HIS A 62 2.64 -16.02 1.44
N THR A 63 2.06 -16.86 0.58
CA THR A 63 2.07 -18.31 0.73
C THR A 63 3.01 -18.90 -0.31
N VAL A 64 4.03 -19.63 0.15
CA VAL A 64 4.98 -20.33 -0.71
C VAL A 64 4.60 -21.81 -0.75
N GLU A 65 4.05 -22.26 -1.88
CA GLU A 65 3.91 -23.69 -2.13
C GLU A 65 5.25 -24.26 -2.58
N ASN A 66 5.82 -25.15 -1.77
CA ASN A 66 6.98 -25.95 -2.12
C ASN A 66 6.52 -27.18 -2.92
N PRO A 67 7.22 -27.56 -4.01
CA PRO A 67 6.81 -28.67 -4.88
C PRO A 67 6.86 -30.04 -4.19
#